data_AF-A0A415CXI5-F1
#
_entry.id   AF-A0A415CXI5-F1
#
_cell.length_a   1.000
_cell.length_b   1.000
_cell.length_c   1.000
_cell.angle_alpha   90.00
_cell.angle_beta   90.00
_cell.angle_gamma   90.00
#
_symmetry.space_group_name_H-M   'P 1'
#
loop_
_entity.id
_entity.type
_entity.pdbx_description
1 polymer ?
#
loop_
_entity_poly.entity_id
_entity_poly.type
_entity_poly.pdbx_seq_one_letter_code
_entity_poly.pdbx_strand_id
1 'polypeptide(L)'
;MNINLPKCIRSNNIEPFGVIDACRLYEVTQTITEQLKEHFGDYLPELQVRVAEVNATVVLRHKDNVQPMLNMITGMLLQDKSNVAHLTVRGKQIGERYKKVETLTSGMNVESLKLPQNSTGRFAQKIYNKGLQEGIQDKKGIIRVEHIYNRSGLDFAKAGKYLNDFLTVESIQSLLQCFKCDFKKYFCDRFWNNTGSTPYYKQCIQMILSDLKTYKPLTTALMNRTIIEQDFSFFIKACKLHYDNPESARKAIYRVRKSEELEIHENVADDFVMLCKGIIYG
;
A
#
# COMPACT_ATOMS: atom_id res chain seq x y z
N MET A 1 -17.20 -15.80 -7.23
CA MET A 1 -15.82 -15.48 -7.63
C MET A 1 -15.94 -14.53 -8.82
N ASN A 2 -15.65 -13.23 -8.65
CA ASN A 2 -15.74 -12.27 -9.76
C ASN A 2 -14.42 -12.31 -10.52
N ILE A 3 -14.38 -13.06 -11.62
CA ILE A 3 -13.24 -13.04 -12.52
C ILE A 3 -13.28 -11.72 -13.29
N ASN A 4 -12.33 -10.84 -13.03
CA ASN A 4 -12.12 -9.65 -13.85
C ASN A 4 -11.34 -10.07 -15.10
N LEU A 5 -12.04 -10.24 -16.21
CA LEU A 5 -11.43 -10.59 -17.47
C LEU A 5 -10.76 -9.36 -18.11
N PRO A 6 -9.62 -9.53 -18.80
CA PRO A 6 -8.94 -8.45 -19.51
C PRO A 6 -9.87 -7.76 -20.53
N LYS A 7 -9.59 -6.49 -20.84
CA LYS A 7 -10.39 -5.71 -21.82
C LYS A 7 -10.40 -6.32 -23.22
N CYS A 8 -9.36 -7.08 -23.59
CA CYS A 8 -9.33 -7.84 -24.84
C CYS A 8 -10.32 -9.01 -24.85
N ILE A 9 -10.75 -9.49 -23.68
CA ILE A 9 -11.78 -10.53 -23.54
C ILE A 9 -13.16 -9.91 -23.38
N ARG A 10 -13.32 -8.87 -22.54
CA ARG A 10 -14.58 -8.13 -22.39
C ARG A 10 -14.43 -6.67 -21.98
N SER A 11 -15.36 -5.83 -22.43
CA SER A 11 -15.35 -4.39 -22.18
C SER A 11 -15.71 -4.00 -20.74
N ASN A 12 -16.56 -4.77 -20.06
CA ASN A 12 -16.94 -4.55 -18.66
C ASN A 12 -17.19 -5.88 -17.94
N ASN A 13 -17.24 -5.83 -16.60
CA ASN A 13 -17.31 -7.03 -15.77
C ASN A 13 -18.71 -7.38 -15.23
N ILE A 14 -19.79 -6.91 -15.89
CA ILE A 14 -21.16 -6.94 -15.34
C ILE A 14 -21.78 -8.33 -15.42
N GLU A 15 -21.60 -9.04 -16.53
CA GLU A 15 -22.21 -10.36 -16.74
C GLU A 15 -21.38 -11.51 -16.13
N PRO A 16 -22.01 -12.64 -15.74
CA PRO A 16 -21.27 -13.83 -15.33
C PRO A 16 -20.41 -14.38 -16.48
N PHE A 17 -19.35 -15.12 -16.14
CA PHE A 17 -18.51 -15.80 -17.13
C PHE A 17 -19.34 -16.75 -18.00
N GLY A 18 -19.26 -16.57 -19.33
CA GLY A 18 -20.05 -17.33 -20.29
C GLY A 18 -19.22 -18.04 -21.37
N VAL A 19 -19.92 -18.71 -22.28
CA VAL A 19 -19.31 -19.42 -23.42
C VAL A 19 -18.51 -18.47 -24.31
N ILE A 20 -19.03 -17.25 -24.53
CA ILE A 20 -18.35 -16.22 -25.34
C ILE A 20 -17.01 -15.83 -24.72
N ASP A 21 -16.94 -15.70 -23.39
CA ASP A 21 -15.68 -15.39 -22.70
C ASP A 21 -14.66 -16.53 -22.86
N ALA A 22 -15.12 -17.78 -22.79
CA ALA A 22 -14.28 -18.95 -23.01
C ALA A 22 -13.75 -19.01 -24.46
N CYS A 23 -14.58 -18.74 -25.46
CA CYS A 23 -14.17 -18.66 -26.86
C CYS A 23 -13.13 -17.57 -27.07
N ARG A 24 -13.35 -16.36 -26.54
CA ARG A 24 -12.39 -15.26 -26.66
C ARG A 24 -11.08 -15.53 -25.93
N LEU A 25 -11.13 -16.17 -24.76
CA LEU A 25 -9.93 -16.60 -24.06
C LEU A 25 -9.13 -17.58 -24.91
N TYR A 26 -9.81 -18.56 -25.50
CA TYR A 26 -9.18 -19.52 -26.39
C TYR A 26 -8.55 -18.84 -27.61
N GLU A 27 -9.27 -17.94 -28.28
CA GLU A 27 -8.75 -17.16 -29.41
C GLU A 27 -7.50 -16.38 -29.03
N VAL A 28 -7.54 -15.63 -27.92
CA VAL A 28 -6.39 -14.85 -27.44
C VAL A 28 -5.21 -15.77 -27.09
N THR A 29 -5.45 -16.90 -26.43
CA THR A 29 -4.39 -17.87 -26.12
C THR A 29 -3.77 -18.45 -27.38
N GLN A 30 -4.57 -18.78 -28.40
CA GLN A 30 -4.07 -19.26 -29.68
C GLN A 30 -3.24 -18.19 -30.38
N THR A 31 -3.75 -16.96 -30.50
CA THR A 31 -3.02 -15.84 -31.11
C THR A 31 -1.69 -15.59 -30.40
N ILE A 32 -1.65 -15.58 -29.06
CA ILE A 32 -0.40 -15.42 -28.32
C ILE A 32 0.55 -16.60 -28.60
N THR A 33 0.04 -17.83 -28.65
CA THR A 33 0.86 -19.02 -28.91
C THR A 33 1.45 -18.98 -30.32
N GLU A 34 0.67 -18.58 -31.32
CA GLU A 34 1.13 -18.41 -32.71
C GLU A 34 2.18 -17.32 -32.81
N GLN A 35 1.96 -16.14 -32.22
CA GLN A 35 2.94 -15.04 -32.19
C GLN A 35 4.24 -15.44 -31.50
N LEU A 36 4.16 -16.18 -30.39
CA LEU A 36 5.34 -16.70 -29.70
C LEU A 36 6.12 -17.68 -30.58
N LYS A 37 5.43 -18.58 -31.31
CA LYS A 37 6.07 -19.50 -32.25
C LYS A 37 6.66 -18.78 -33.46
N GLU A 38 5.99 -17.78 -34.00
CA GLU A 38 6.48 -16.99 -35.13
C GLU A 38 7.76 -16.22 -34.77
N HIS A 39 7.78 -15.59 -33.58
CA HIS A 39 8.92 -14.79 -33.15
C HIS A 39 10.10 -15.60 -32.63
N PHE A 40 9.84 -16.71 -31.94
CA PHE A 40 10.88 -17.45 -31.23
C PHE A 40 11.17 -18.84 -31.81
N GLY A 41 10.28 -19.38 -32.66
CA GLY A 41 10.45 -20.67 -33.32
C GLY A 41 10.84 -21.77 -32.34
N ASP A 42 11.92 -22.48 -32.67
CA ASP A 42 12.47 -23.57 -31.88
C ASP A 42 13.10 -23.12 -30.55
N TYR A 43 13.37 -21.83 -30.36
CA TYR A 43 13.90 -21.27 -29.10
C TYR A 43 12.83 -21.04 -28.05
N LEU A 44 11.54 -21.19 -28.39
CA LEU A 44 10.43 -20.98 -27.46
C LEU A 44 10.56 -21.79 -26.14
N PRO A 45 10.96 -23.07 -26.15
CA PRO A 45 11.21 -23.85 -24.93
C PRO A 45 12.41 -23.36 -24.10
N GLU A 46 13.35 -22.64 -24.72
CA GLU A 46 14.55 -22.12 -24.06
C GLU A 46 14.32 -20.75 -23.41
N LEU A 47 13.18 -20.10 -23.68
CA LEU A 47 12.85 -18.79 -23.11
C LEU A 47 12.75 -18.87 -21.60
N GLN A 48 13.52 -18.04 -20.91
CA GLN A 48 13.59 -18.00 -19.46
C GLN A 48 12.87 -16.77 -18.91
N VAL A 49 12.09 -16.98 -17.85
CA VAL A 49 11.45 -15.89 -17.10
C VAL A 49 12.47 -15.35 -16.10
N ARG A 50 12.96 -14.13 -16.33
CA ARG A 50 13.91 -13.47 -15.42
C ARG A 50 13.22 -12.69 -14.30
N VAL A 51 12.07 -12.11 -14.62
CA VAL A 51 11.33 -11.20 -13.74
C VAL A 51 9.84 -11.41 -13.97
N ALA A 52 9.05 -11.35 -12.90
CA ALA A 52 7.59 -11.22 -12.98
C ALA A 52 7.09 -10.13 -12.04
N GLU A 53 6.18 -9.29 -12.54
CA GLU A 53 5.45 -8.33 -11.71
C GLU A 53 4.12 -8.93 -11.28
N VAL A 54 3.87 -8.95 -9.97
CA VAL A 54 2.56 -9.21 -9.40
C VAL A 54 2.05 -7.93 -8.77
N ASN A 55 0.81 -7.57 -9.06
CA ASN A 55 0.22 -6.35 -8.53
C ASN A 55 -1.19 -6.58 -7.99
N ALA A 56 -1.55 -5.75 -7.01
CA ALA A 56 -2.89 -5.66 -6.48
C ALA A 56 -3.34 -4.19 -6.52
N THR A 57 -4.57 -3.97 -7.00
CA THR A 57 -5.20 -2.65 -7.04
C THR A 57 -6.41 -2.68 -6.12
N VAL A 58 -6.44 -1.75 -5.16
CA VAL A 58 -7.50 -1.66 -4.16
C VAL A 58 -8.16 -0.29 -4.24
N VAL A 59 -9.49 -0.30 -4.23
CA VAL A 59 -10.30 0.91 -4.14
C VAL A 59 -10.67 1.13 -2.67
N LEU A 60 -10.23 2.26 -2.11
CA LEU A 60 -10.52 2.67 -0.75
C LEU A 60 -11.97 3.17 -0.63
N ARG A 61 -12.54 3.01 0.57
CA ARG A 61 -13.86 3.55 0.92
C ARG A 61 -13.84 5.07 0.92
N HIS A 62 -12.79 5.66 1.49
CA HIS A 62 -12.61 7.09 1.58
C HIS A 62 -11.45 7.50 0.67
N LYS A 63 -11.75 8.27 -0.39
CA LYS A 63 -10.72 8.71 -1.35
C LYS A 63 -9.64 9.56 -0.70
N ASP A 64 -10.04 10.37 0.28
CA ASP A 64 -9.15 11.30 0.96
C ASP A 64 -8.15 10.57 1.86
N ASN A 65 -8.40 9.29 2.16
CA ASN A 65 -7.50 8.44 2.95
C ASN A 65 -6.32 7.88 2.15
N VAL A 66 -6.28 8.03 0.82
CA VAL A 66 -5.14 7.54 0.01
C VAL A 66 -3.84 8.17 0.47
N GLN A 67 -3.82 9.50 0.60
CA GLN A 67 -2.63 10.26 0.97
C GLN A 67 -2.13 9.95 2.39
N PRO A 68 -2.94 10.04 3.45
CA PRO A 68 -2.49 9.70 4.80
C PRO A 68 -2.13 8.22 4.92
N MET A 69 -2.75 7.31 4.13
CA MET A 69 -2.36 5.90 4.11
C MET A 69 -0.96 5.70 3.49
N LEU A 70 -0.62 6.39 2.40
CA LEU A 70 0.73 6.34 1.83
C LEU A 70 1.78 6.93 2.78
N ASN A 71 1.43 7.99 3.52
CA ASN A 71 2.28 8.54 4.58
C ASN A 71 2.46 7.54 5.73
N MET A 72 1.39 6.85 6.14
CA MET A 72 1.43 5.81 7.19
C MET A 72 2.30 4.62 6.78
N ILE A 73 2.12 4.12 5.56
CA ILE A 73 2.93 3.02 5.00
C ILE A 73 4.42 3.42 4.94
N THR A 74 4.70 4.64 4.49
CA THR A 74 6.06 5.18 4.47
C THR A 74 6.66 5.26 5.87
N GLY A 75 5.90 5.82 6.83
CA GLY A 75 6.32 5.92 8.22
C GLY A 75 6.58 4.56 8.86
N MET A 76 5.79 3.55 8.50
CA MET A 76 5.96 2.16 8.95
C MET A 76 7.25 1.52 8.41
N LEU A 77 7.56 1.74 7.14
CA LEU A 77 8.71 1.12 6.47
C LEU A 77 10.04 1.82 6.80
N LEU A 78 10.03 3.14 6.97
CA LEU A 78 11.23 3.93 7.30
C LEU A 78 11.66 3.86 8.77
N GLN A 79 10.92 3.13 9.61
CA GLN A 79 11.39 2.89 10.98
C GLN A 79 12.67 2.06 11.03
N ASP A 80 12.87 1.19 10.06
CA ASP A 80 14.12 0.47 9.91
C ASP A 80 15.12 1.37 9.17
N LYS A 81 16.17 1.80 9.89
CA LYS A 81 17.21 2.68 9.33
C LYS A 81 18.01 2.02 8.19
N SER A 82 17.93 0.70 8.04
CA SER A 82 18.54 -0.03 6.94
C SER A 82 17.69 -0.03 5.67
N ASN A 83 16.40 0.33 5.76
CA ASN A 83 15.54 0.41 4.59
C ASN A 83 15.87 1.65 3.76
N VAL A 84 16.36 1.42 2.54
CA VAL A 84 16.45 2.46 1.51
C VAL A 84 15.11 2.53 0.80
N ALA A 85 14.48 3.70 0.76
CA ALA A 85 13.25 3.92 0.01
C ALA A 85 13.36 5.17 -0.85
N HIS A 86 12.89 5.08 -2.09
CA HIS A 86 12.74 6.20 -3.00
C HIS A 86 11.32 6.73 -2.89
N LEU A 87 11.18 7.95 -2.39
CA LEU A 87 9.89 8.63 -2.22
C LEU A 87 9.71 9.67 -3.32
N THR A 88 8.53 9.68 -3.94
CA THR A 88 8.04 10.86 -4.67
C THR A 88 7.11 11.61 -3.74
N VAL A 89 7.49 12.84 -3.39
CA VAL A 89 6.76 13.66 -2.42
C VAL A 89 6.39 15.01 -3.01
N ARG A 90 5.23 15.51 -2.60
CA ARG A 90 4.80 16.89 -2.79
C ARG A 90 4.77 17.60 -1.45
N GLY A 91 5.33 18.81 -1.39
CA GLY A 91 5.20 19.68 -0.22
C GLY A 91 3.74 20.10 0.00
N LYS A 92 3.32 20.19 1.26
CA LYS A 92 2.03 20.78 1.65
C LYS A 92 2.20 21.90 2.66
N GLN A 93 1.24 22.81 2.69
CA GLN A 93 1.20 23.95 3.61
C GLN A 93 -0.11 23.94 4.39
N ILE A 94 -0.03 23.65 5.68
CA ILE A 94 -1.16 23.56 6.61
C ILE A 94 -0.83 24.35 7.87
N GLY A 95 -1.81 25.13 8.33
CA GLY A 95 -1.72 26.00 9.49
C GLY A 95 -1.48 27.46 9.09
N GLU A 96 -2.04 28.37 9.87
CA GLU A 96 -2.07 29.81 9.59
C GLU A 96 -0.68 30.41 9.34
N ARG A 97 0.34 29.89 10.04
CA ARG A 97 1.72 30.36 9.92
C ARG A 97 2.33 30.13 8.53
N TYR A 98 1.89 29.10 7.80
CA TYR A 98 2.43 28.76 6.48
C TYR A 98 1.68 29.48 5.35
N LYS A 99 0.45 29.95 5.59
CA LYS A 99 -0.28 30.80 4.62
C LYS A 99 0.44 32.11 4.31
N LYS A 100 1.32 32.56 5.21
CA LYS A 100 2.10 33.80 5.07
C LYS A 100 3.47 33.60 4.41
N VAL A 101 3.89 32.36 4.17
CA VAL A 101 5.23 32.05 3.62
C VAL A 101 5.11 30.97 2.55
N GLU A 102 5.08 31.39 1.27
CA GLU A 102 4.85 30.51 0.12
C GLU A 102 5.92 29.43 -0.09
N THR A 103 7.13 29.64 0.43
CA THR A 103 8.27 28.73 0.22
C THR A 103 8.40 27.63 1.27
N LEU A 104 7.73 27.76 2.42
CA LEU A 104 7.89 26.84 3.55
C LEU A 104 6.78 25.80 3.59
N THR A 105 7.13 24.52 3.54
CA THR A 105 6.16 23.42 3.65
C THR A 105 5.99 23.00 5.11
N SER A 106 4.75 22.74 5.53
CA SER A 106 4.43 22.24 6.88
C SER A 106 4.55 20.71 6.98
N GLY A 107 4.62 20.00 5.85
CA GLY A 107 4.72 18.55 5.80
C GLY A 107 4.90 18.01 4.38
N MET A 108 4.92 16.68 4.28
CA MET A 108 5.05 15.95 3.02
C MET A 108 3.77 15.17 2.68
N ASN A 109 3.49 15.09 1.39
CA ASN A 109 2.51 14.18 0.80
C ASN A 109 3.26 13.18 -0.08
N VAL A 110 3.35 11.93 0.37
CA VAL A 110 3.89 10.82 -0.43
C VAL A 110 2.91 10.44 -1.54
N GLU A 111 3.30 10.64 -2.80
CA GLU A 111 2.52 10.23 -3.99
C GLU A 111 2.87 8.80 -4.42
N SER A 112 4.14 8.43 -4.26
CA SER A 112 4.62 7.08 -4.50
C SER A 112 5.82 6.73 -3.62
N LEU A 113 5.95 5.44 -3.36
CA LEU A 113 7.01 4.82 -2.60
C LEU A 113 7.56 3.66 -3.43
N LYS A 114 8.88 3.62 -3.61
CA LYS A 114 9.58 2.48 -4.21
C LYS A 114 10.66 2.00 -3.26
N LEU A 115 10.61 0.71 -2.93
CA LEU A 115 11.70 0.05 -2.24
C LEU A 115 12.50 -0.75 -3.27
N PRO A 116 13.84 -0.62 -3.29
CA PRO A 116 14.69 -1.54 -4.03
C PRO A 116 14.57 -2.93 -3.41
N GLN A 117 15.39 -3.87 -3.89
CA GLN A 117 15.39 -5.23 -3.34
C GLN A 117 15.49 -5.18 -1.81
N ASN A 118 14.53 -5.82 -1.15
CA ASN A 118 14.51 -5.92 0.31
C ASN A 118 15.67 -6.80 0.82
N SER A 119 15.80 -6.94 2.14
CA SER A 119 16.82 -7.79 2.77
C SER A 119 16.82 -9.26 2.32
N THR A 120 15.70 -9.77 1.76
CA THR A 120 15.65 -11.12 1.18
C THR A 120 16.22 -11.18 -0.24
N GLY A 121 16.42 -10.05 -0.91
CA GLY A 121 16.94 -9.97 -2.27
C GLY A 121 15.99 -10.53 -3.34
N ARG A 122 14.72 -10.84 -2.99
CA ARG A 122 13.79 -11.59 -3.86
C ARG A 122 12.92 -10.72 -4.76
N PHE A 123 12.55 -9.53 -4.28
CA PHE A 123 11.67 -8.63 -5.03
C PHE A 123 11.93 -7.17 -4.69
N ALA A 124 11.67 -6.30 -5.66
CA ALA A 124 11.52 -4.87 -5.45
C ALA A 124 10.03 -4.53 -5.32
N GLN A 125 9.72 -3.40 -4.71
CA GLN A 125 8.34 -3.02 -4.44
C GLN A 125 8.02 -1.59 -4.85
N LYS A 126 6.79 -1.36 -5.30
CA LYS A 126 6.23 -0.04 -5.50
C LYS A 126 4.81 0.06 -4.94
N ILE A 127 4.51 1.17 -4.27
CA ILE A 127 3.16 1.50 -3.77
C ILE A 127 2.85 2.95 -4.13
N TYR A 128 1.68 3.21 -4.69
CA TYR A 128 1.35 4.55 -5.18
C TYR A 128 -0.14 4.77 -5.36
N ASN A 129 -0.50 6.06 -5.47
CA ASN A 129 -1.83 6.49 -5.89
C ASN A 129 -2.01 6.24 -7.39
N LYS A 130 -2.73 5.17 -7.74
CA LYS A 130 -2.97 4.76 -9.14
C LYS A 130 -3.85 5.76 -9.88
N GLY A 131 -4.86 6.31 -9.19
CA GLY A 131 -5.76 7.31 -9.76
C GLY A 131 -5.02 8.56 -10.20
N LEU A 132 -4.09 9.05 -9.37
CA LEU A 132 -3.24 10.18 -9.71
C LEU A 132 -2.30 9.87 -10.88
N GLN A 133 -1.68 8.68 -10.89
CA GLN A 133 -0.72 8.30 -11.93
C GLN A 133 -1.36 8.23 -13.33
N GLU A 134 -2.56 7.67 -13.43
CA GLU A 134 -3.25 7.48 -14.72
C GLU A 134 -4.20 8.63 -15.08
N GLY A 135 -4.22 9.71 -14.28
CA GLY A 135 -5.15 10.82 -14.48
C GLY A 135 -6.62 10.39 -14.41
N ILE A 136 -6.92 9.29 -13.72
CA ILE A 136 -8.29 8.80 -13.58
C ILE A 136 -9.01 9.79 -12.68
N GLN A 137 -9.99 10.50 -13.24
CA GLN A 137 -10.90 11.39 -12.51
C GLN A 137 -11.87 10.63 -11.60
N ASP A 138 -11.40 9.59 -10.90
CA ASP A 138 -12.29 8.77 -10.10
C ASP A 138 -12.67 9.51 -8.81
N LYS A 139 -13.95 9.37 -8.44
CA LYS A 139 -14.46 9.80 -7.12
C LYS A 139 -13.94 8.91 -5.99
N LYS A 140 -13.11 7.91 -6.30
CA LYS A 140 -12.69 6.83 -5.41
C LYS A 140 -11.17 6.84 -5.25
N GLY A 141 -10.69 6.55 -4.05
CA GLY A 141 -9.26 6.46 -3.78
C GLY A 141 -8.71 5.13 -4.28
N ILE A 142 -7.67 5.14 -5.12
CA ILE A 142 -7.11 3.89 -5.69
C ILE A 142 -5.63 3.78 -5.32
N ILE A 143 -5.30 2.70 -4.61
CA ILE A 143 -3.91 2.35 -4.28
C ILE A 143 -3.53 1.11 -5.09
N ARG A 144 -2.33 1.14 -5.69
CA ARG A 144 -1.72 -0.02 -6.31
C ARG A 144 -0.45 -0.41 -5.58
N VAL A 145 -0.31 -1.71 -5.34
CA VAL A 145 0.87 -2.36 -4.76
C VAL A 145 1.45 -3.28 -5.83
N GLU A 146 2.74 -3.17 -6.11
CA GLU A 146 3.46 -3.95 -7.11
C GLU A 146 4.68 -4.61 -6.45
N HIS A 147 4.83 -5.93 -6.61
CA HIS A 147 6.05 -6.66 -6.31
C HIS A 147 6.66 -7.15 -7.61
N ILE A 148 7.91 -6.78 -7.85
CA ILE A 148 8.70 -7.19 -9.01
C ILE A 148 9.67 -8.27 -8.53
N TYR A 149 9.30 -9.53 -8.74
CA TYR A 149 10.09 -10.70 -8.37
C TYR A 149 11.21 -10.93 -9.37
N ASN A 150 12.45 -11.05 -8.88
CA ASN A 150 13.58 -11.49 -9.70
C ASN A 150 13.68 -13.03 -9.70
N ARG A 151 14.71 -13.58 -10.35
CA ARG A 151 14.93 -15.03 -10.42
C ARG A 151 14.92 -15.72 -9.04
N SER A 152 15.60 -15.17 -8.04
CA SER A 152 15.59 -15.71 -6.67
C SER A 152 14.17 -15.72 -6.06
N GLY A 153 13.40 -14.66 -6.31
CA GLY A 153 11.99 -14.59 -5.92
C GLY A 153 11.12 -15.63 -6.63
N LEU A 154 11.32 -15.83 -7.93
CA LEU A 154 10.60 -16.83 -8.73
C LEU A 154 10.96 -18.27 -8.31
N ASP A 155 12.23 -18.53 -7.98
CA ASP A 155 12.68 -19.83 -7.46
C ASP A 155 12.07 -20.11 -6.09
N PHE A 156 12.04 -19.11 -5.21
CA PHE A 156 11.38 -19.21 -3.90
C PHE A 156 9.88 -19.48 -4.05
N ALA A 157 9.23 -18.81 -5.02
CA ALA A 157 7.83 -19.02 -5.36
C ALA A 157 7.58 -20.32 -6.13
N LYS A 158 8.61 -21.09 -6.50
CA LYS A 158 8.50 -22.29 -7.34
C LYS A 158 7.73 -22.06 -8.65
N ALA A 159 7.91 -20.89 -9.27
CA ALA A 159 7.15 -20.46 -10.45
C ALA A 159 7.76 -20.92 -11.78
N GLY A 160 8.66 -21.92 -11.80
CA GLY A 160 9.32 -22.38 -13.02
C GLY A 160 10.41 -21.43 -13.55
N LYS A 161 11.38 -21.99 -14.28
CA LYS A 161 12.49 -21.22 -14.89
C LYS A 161 12.15 -20.81 -16.32
N TYR A 162 11.62 -21.75 -17.08
CA TYR A 162 11.28 -21.58 -18.48
C TYR A 162 9.83 -21.10 -18.63
N LEU A 163 9.54 -20.47 -19.77
CA LEU A 163 8.25 -19.85 -20.03
C LEU A 163 7.09 -20.86 -19.97
N ASN A 164 7.29 -22.06 -20.51
CA ASN A 164 6.32 -23.15 -20.46
C ASN A 164 5.99 -23.59 -19.01
N ASP A 165 6.99 -23.70 -18.15
CA ASP A 165 6.80 -24.06 -16.74
C ASP A 165 6.11 -22.93 -15.97
N PHE A 166 6.44 -21.68 -16.29
CA PHE A 166 5.91 -20.50 -15.64
C PHE A 166 4.43 -20.25 -15.97
N LEU A 167 4.02 -20.49 -17.22
CA LEU A 167 2.65 -20.24 -17.69
C LEU A 167 1.63 -21.33 -17.27
N THR A 168 1.99 -22.21 -16.34
CA THR A 168 1.06 -23.18 -15.75
C THR A 168 0.20 -22.54 -14.66
N VAL A 169 -0.99 -23.10 -14.43
CA VAL A 169 -1.90 -22.64 -13.37
C VAL A 169 -1.23 -22.78 -12.00
N GLU A 170 -0.51 -23.87 -11.79
CA GLU A 170 0.20 -24.18 -10.56
C GLU A 170 1.30 -23.16 -10.27
N SER A 171 2.14 -22.84 -11.26
CA SER A 171 3.20 -21.83 -11.12
C SER A 171 2.64 -20.44 -10.82
N ILE A 172 1.58 -20.03 -11.52
CA ILE A 172 0.92 -18.73 -11.30
C ILE A 172 0.30 -18.68 -9.90
N GLN A 173 -0.42 -19.72 -9.47
CA GLN A 173 -1.00 -19.78 -8.14
C GLN A 173 0.07 -19.74 -7.05
N SER A 174 1.19 -20.44 -7.24
CA SER A 174 2.31 -20.43 -6.30
C SER A 174 2.95 -19.04 -6.19
N LEU A 175 3.11 -18.34 -7.32
CA LEU A 175 3.59 -16.95 -7.34
C LEU A 175 2.62 -15.98 -6.65
N LEU A 176 1.31 -16.11 -6.89
CA LEU A 176 0.29 -15.31 -6.21
C LEU A 176 0.27 -15.55 -4.70
N GLN A 177 0.45 -16.81 -4.27
CA GLN A 177 0.55 -17.14 -2.85
C GLN A 177 1.82 -16.56 -2.23
N CYS A 178 2.95 -16.61 -2.94
CA CYS A 178 4.18 -15.95 -2.51
C CYS A 178 3.97 -14.44 -2.33
N PHE A 179 3.31 -13.79 -3.29
CA PHE A 179 2.92 -12.37 -3.21
C PHE A 179 2.09 -12.05 -1.97
N LYS A 180 1.05 -12.84 -1.69
CA LYS A 180 0.20 -12.67 -0.51
C LYS A 180 0.98 -12.84 0.79
N CYS A 181 1.84 -13.85 0.88
CA CYS A 181 2.70 -14.11 2.04
C CYS A 181 3.70 -12.97 2.27
N ASP A 182 4.37 -12.52 1.21
CA ASP A 182 5.32 -11.41 1.29
C ASP A 182 4.62 -10.11 1.68
N PHE A 183 3.48 -9.80 1.07
CA PHE A 183 2.67 -8.63 1.43
C PHE A 183 2.26 -8.68 2.91
N LYS A 184 1.75 -9.83 3.37
CA LYS A 184 1.38 -10.01 4.79
C LYS A 184 2.57 -9.71 5.70
N LYS A 185 3.73 -10.30 5.42
CA LYS A 185 4.93 -10.15 6.25
C LYS A 185 5.42 -8.70 6.33
N TYR A 186 5.48 -7.99 5.21
CA TYR A 186 6.03 -6.64 5.15
C TYR A 186 5.07 -5.55 5.63
N PHE A 187 3.75 -5.75 5.45
CA PHE A 187 2.74 -4.73 5.72
C PHE A 187 1.87 -5.07 6.91
N CYS A 188 1.22 -6.23 6.85
CA CYS A 188 0.22 -6.61 7.84
C CYS A 188 0.87 -6.91 9.18
N ASP A 189 1.93 -7.74 9.14
CA ASP A 189 2.63 -8.12 10.34
C ASP A 189 3.36 -6.90 10.92
N ARG A 190 4.07 -6.11 10.12
CA ARG A 190 4.71 -4.88 10.62
C ARG A 190 3.73 -3.89 11.28
N PHE A 191 2.53 -3.76 10.74
CA PHE A 191 1.51 -2.89 11.30
C PHE A 191 0.87 -3.48 12.57
N TRP A 192 0.46 -4.75 12.56
CA TRP A 192 -0.36 -5.36 13.63
C TRP A 192 0.33 -6.44 14.48
N ASN A 193 1.18 -7.28 13.87
CA ASN A 193 1.76 -8.45 14.54
C ASN A 193 3.21 -8.25 14.97
N ASN A 194 3.58 -8.90 16.06
CA ASN A 194 4.95 -8.85 16.57
C ASN A 194 5.73 -10.07 16.05
N THR A 195 6.61 -9.85 15.08
CA THR A 195 7.78 -10.72 14.88
C THR A 195 9.03 -9.91 15.16
N GLY A 196 9.37 -9.79 16.45
CA GLY A 196 10.63 -9.21 16.94
C GLY A 196 10.61 -7.71 17.28
N SER A 197 9.47 -7.00 17.20
CA SER A 197 9.36 -5.59 17.60
C SER A 197 7.91 -5.15 17.88
N THR A 198 7.75 -4.02 18.58
CA THR A 198 6.43 -3.41 18.85
C THR A 198 5.71 -3.10 17.53
N PRO A 199 4.43 -3.48 17.35
CA PRO A 199 3.66 -3.13 16.15
C PRO A 199 3.62 -1.61 15.89
N TYR A 200 3.62 -1.20 14.62
CA TYR A 200 3.72 0.22 14.24
C TYR A 200 2.70 1.12 14.95
N TYR A 201 1.43 0.76 14.94
CA TYR A 201 0.38 1.56 15.58
C TYR A 201 0.63 1.78 17.09
N LYS A 202 1.18 0.77 17.79
CA LYS A 202 1.50 0.88 19.22
C LYS A 202 2.67 1.82 19.42
N GLN A 203 3.68 1.77 18.55
CA GLN A 203 4.81 2.70 18.61
C GLN A 203 4.32 4.15 18.43
N CYS A 204 3.47 4.41 17.44
CA CYS A 204 2.86 5.72 17.22
C CYS A 204 2.14 6.24 18.47
N ILE A 205 1.29 5.39 19.08
CA ILE A 205 0.57 5.75 20.31
C ILE A 205 1.54 6.00 21.48
N GLN A 206 2.57 5.17 21.64
CA GLN A 206 3.57 5.30 22.71
C GLN A 206 4.41 6.57 22.58
N MET A 207 4.81 6.96 21.36
CA MET A 207 5.53 8.21 21.11
C MET A 207 4.68 9.41 21.53
N ILE A 208 3.43 9.48 21.07
CA ILE A 208 2.50 10.55 21.44
C ILE A 208 2.26 10.55 22.96
N LEU A 209 2.03 9.38 23.56
CA LEU A 209 1.80 9.24 24.99
C LEU A 209 2.99 9.71 25.82
N SER A 210 4.22 9.42 25.37
CA SER A 210 5.44 9.87 26.03
C SER A 210 5.50 11.40 26.06
N ASP A 211 5.22 12.06 24.94
CA ASP A 211 5.24 13.51 24.84
C ASP A 211 4.09 14.19 25.58
N LEU A 212 2.92 13.53 25.69
CA LEU A 212 1.80 14.03 26.49
C LEU A 212 2.12 14.11 28.00
N LYS A 213 3.08 13.31 28.49
CA LYS A 213 3.51 13.38 29.90
C LYS A 213 4.26 14.67 30.23
N THR A 214 4.82 15.32 29.21
CA THR A 214 5.68 16.50 29.39
C THR A 214 5.03 17.78 28.85
N TYR A 215 4.26 17.68 27.77
CA TYR A 215 3.76 18.83 27.03
C TYR A 215 2.23 18.91 26.99
N LYS A 216 1.72 20.11 26.72
CA LYS A 216 0.28 20.34 26.52
C LYS A 216 -0.20 19.64 25.24
N PRO A 217 -1.48 19.20 25.15
CA PRO A 217 -2.01 18.42 24.03
C PRO A 217 -1.73 18.99 22.63
N LEU A 218 -1.92 20.29 22.43
CA LEU A 218 -1.69 20.92 21.13
C LEU A 218 -0.19 20.94 20.77
N THR A 219 0.68 21.21 21.74
CA THR A 219 2.13 21.17 21.55
C THR A 219 2.58 19.76 21.20
N THR A 220 2.13 18.75 21.95
CA THR A 220 2.39 17.34 21.65
C THR A 220 1.91 16.98 20.26
N ALA A 221 0.73 17.47 19.85
CA ALA A 221 0.16 17.15 18.56
C ALA A 221 0.97 17.76 17.40
N LEU A 222 1.47 18.99 17.57
CA LEU A 222 2.36 19.63 16.61
C LEU A 222 3.72 18.93 16.51
N MET A 223 4.31 18.51 17.64
CA MET A 223 5.56 17.76 17.66
C MET A 223 5.43 16.40 16.95
N ASN A 224 4.27 15.76 17.08
CA ASN A 224 3.96 14.46 16.47
C ASN A 224 3.14 14.60 15.18
N ARG A 225 3.20 15.75 14.50
CA ARG A 225 2.40 16.04 13.29
C ARG A 225 2.48 14.90 12.26
N THR A 226 3.67 14.39 11.98
CA THR A 226 3.90 13.35 10.97
C THR A 226 3.27 12.00 11.29
N ILE A 227 2.86 11.76 12.56
CA ILE A 227 2.13 10.58 13.01
C ILE A 227 0.63 10.88 13.08
N ILE A 228 0.26 12.04 13.63
CA ILE A 228 -1.15 12.40 13.87
C ILE A 228 -1.89 12.67 12.56
N GLU A 229 -1.22 13.25 11.57
CA GLU A 229 -1.78 13.45 10.22
C GLU A 229 -1.81 12.14 9.41
N GLN A 230 -1.34 11.00 9.95
CA GLN A 230 -1.58 9.69 9.33
C GLN A 230 -2.94 9.14 9.75
N ASP A 231 -3.25 9.19 11.05
CA ASP A 231 -4.56 8.82 11.59
C ASP A 231 -4.74 9.46 12.98
N PHE A 232 -5.76 10.30 13.11
CA PHE A 232 -6.05 11.00 14.36
C PHE A 232 -6.45 10.05 15.50
N SER A 233 -6.87 8.82 15.18
CA SER A 233 -7.18 7.80 16.18
C SER A 233 -5.97 7.42 17.04
N PHE A 234 -4.74 7.59 16.55
CA PHE A 234 -3.53 7.38 17.35
C PHE A 234 -3.45 8.39 18.50
N PHE A 235 -3.74 9.66 18.21
CA PHE A 235 -3.80 10.72 19.23
C PHE A 235 -4.95 10.49 20.21
N ILE A 236 -6.14 10.13 19.71
CA ILE A 236 -7.30 9.81 20.57
C ILE A 236 -6.96 8.69 21.57
N LYS A 237 -6.33 7.61 21.08
CA LYS A 237 -5.91 6.48 21.93
C LYS A 237 -4.85 6.92 22.95
N ALA A 238 -3.86 7.72 22.56
CA ALA A 238 -2.86 8.24 23.47
C ALA A 238 -3.48 9.15 24.57
N CYS A 239 -4.39 10.06 24.22
CA CYS A 239 -5.09 10.88 25.21
C CYS A 239 -5.90 10.06 26.20
N LYS A 240 -6.61 9.02 25.74
CA LYS A 240 -7.38 8.11 26.60
C LYS A 240 -6.49 7.29 27.55
N LEU A 241 -5.24 7.04 27.17
CA LEU A 241 -4.25 6.38 28.03
C LEU A 241 -3.55 7.35 28.99
N HIS A 242 -3.49 8.64 28.65
CA HIS A 242 -2.81 9.66 29.44
C HIS A 242 -3.69 10.26 30.55
N TYR A 243 -4.96 10.54 30.26
CA TYR A 243 -5.87 11.18 31.20
C TYR A 243 -6.74 10.16 31.92
N ASP A 244 -6.68 10.16 33.26
CA ASP A 244 -7.55 9.31 34.09
C ASP A 244 -9.03 9.69 33.96
N ASN A 245 -9.32 10.99 33.77
CA ASN A 245 -10.67 11.50 33.56
C ASN A 245 -11.05 11.51 32.05
N PRO A 246 -12.09 10.77 31.63
CA PRO A 246 -12.56 10.76 30.24
C PRO A 246 -12.93 12.15 29.69
N GLU A 247 -13.46 13.04 30.52
CA GLU A 247 -13.83 14.40 30.10
C GLU A 247 -12.61 15.27 29.81
N SER A 248 -11.52 15.07 30.55
CA SER A 248 -10.24 15.74 30.28
C SER A 248 -9.67 15.28 28.95
N ALA A 249 -9.69 13.97 28.68
CA ALA A 249 -9.30 13.42 27.38
C ALA A 249 -10.14 14.00 26.24
N ARG A 250 -11.48 14.04 26.41
CA ARG A 250 -12.41 14.59 25.42
C ARG A 250 -12.11 16.04 25.10
N LYS A 251 -11.88 16.88 26.12
CA LYS A 251 -11.52 18.30 25.95
C LYS A 251 -10.19 18.47 25.21
N ALA A 252 -9.18 17.67 25.54
CA ALA A 252 -7.89 17.70 24.86
C ALA A 252 -8.02 17.33 23.36
N ILE A 253 -8.72 16.23 23.07
CA ILE A 253 -9.01 15.77 21.70
C ILE A 253 -9.76 16.85 20.91
N TYR A 254 -10.80 17.44 21.50
CA TYR A 254 -11.60 18.48 20.87
C TYR A 254 -10.76 19.71 20.51
N ARG A 255 -9.93 20.18 21.44
CA ARG A 255 -9.06 21.36 21.23
C ARG A 255 -8.09 21.15 20.07
N VAL A 256 -7.46 19.98 19.98
CA VAL A 256 -6.54 19.67 18.87
C VAL A 256 -7.30 19.54 17.56
N ARG A 257 -8.47 18.89 17.56
CA ARG A 257 -9.31 18.76 16.36
C ARG A 257 -9.77 20.11 15.79
N LYS A 258 -10.00 21.10 16.66
CA LYS A 258 -10.47 22.44 16.29
C LYS A 258 -9.36 23.46 16.10
N SER A 259 -8.09 23.08 16.23
CA SER A 259 -7.00 24.04 16.14
C SER A 259 -6.73 24.54 14.73
N GLU A 260 -7.16 23.81 13.69
CA GLU A 260 -6.85 24.06 12.27
C GLU A 260 -5.34 24.07 11.95
N GLU A 261 -4.51 23.71 12.92
CA GLU A 261 -3.06 23.61 12.78
C GLU A 261 -2.64 22.25 12.19
N LEU A 262 -3.51 21.25 12.15
CA LEU A 262 -3.22 19.89 11.71
C LEU A 262 -4.30 19.41 10.75
N GLU A 263 -3.92 18.61 9.77
CA GLU A 263 -4.90 17.83 9.02
C GLU A 263 -5.40 16.66 9.86
N ILE A 264 -6.72 16.57 10.01
CA ILE A 264 -7.37 15.51 10.77
C ILE A 264 -7.90 14.47 9.81
N HIS A 265 -7.22 13.33 9.74
CA HIS A 265 -7.65 12.15 9.00
C HIS A 265 -8.17 11.09 9.97
N GLU A 266 -9.29 10.45 9.65
CA GLU A 266 -9.90 9.42 10.50
C GLU A 266 -10.11 8.12 9.69
N ASN A 267 -10.05 6.98 10.38
CA ASN A 267 -10.29 5.64 9.83
C ASN A 267 -9.27 5.20 8.76
N VAL A 268 -8.08 5.82 8.72
CA VAL A 268 -7.02 5.47 7.76
C VAL A 268 -6.43 4.10 8.11
N ALA A 269 -6.21 3.83 9.39
CA ALA A 269 -5.77 2.52 9.88
C ALA A 269 -6.79 1.42 9.57
N ASP A 270 -8.08 1.72 9.68
CA ASP A 270 -9.16 0.79 9.37
C ASP A 270 -9.25 0.52 7.86
N ASP A 271 -9.15 1.56 7.03
CA ASP A 271 -9.07 1.40 5.57
C ASP A 271 -7.82 0.62 5.16
N PHE A 272 -6.69 0.79 5.86
CA PHE A 272 -5.50 0.00 5.64
C PHE A 272 -5.72 -1.48 5.98
N VAL A 273 -6.46 -1.80 7.05
CA VAL A 273 -6.87 -3.19 7.35
C VAL A 273 -7.69 -3.77 6.20
N MET A 274 -8.60 -2.98 5.62
CA MET A 274 -9.41 -3.42 4.49
C MET A 274 -8.58 -3.63 3.23
N LEU A 275 -7.58 -2.77 2.98
CA LEU A 275 -6.59 -2.99 1.93
C LEU A 275 -5.84 -4.31 2.14
N CYS A 276 -5.36 -4.56 3.35
CA CYS A 276 -4.65 -5.79 3.68
C CYS A 276 -5.52 -7.05 3.48
N LYS A 277 -6.77 -7.00 3.93
CA LYS A 277 -7.73 -8.11 3.73
C LYS A 277 -8.02 -8.32 2.25
N GLY A 278 -8.21 -7.25 1.48
CA GLY A 278 -8.46 -7.32 0.04
C GLY A 278 -7.31 -7.97 -0.72
N ILE A 279 -6.06 -7.72 -0.31
CA ILE A 279 -4.88 -8.29 -0.96
C ILE A 279 -4.66 -9.77 -0.55
N ILE A 280 -4.83 -10.10 0.72
CA ILE A 280 -4.55 -11.45 1.23
C ILE A 280 -5.67 -12.43 0.85
N TYR A 281 -6.93 -12.03 1.02
CA TYR A 281 -8.09 -12.92 0.90
C TYR A 281 -8.90 -12.73 -0.38
N GLY A 282 -8.66 -11.65 -1.14
CA GLY A 282 -9.20 -11.47 -2.49
C GLY A 282 -8.56 -12.41 -3.49
#